data_AF-A0A367FKI0-F1
#
_entry.id   AF-A0A367FKI0-F1
#
_cell.length_a   1.000
_cell.length_b   1.000
_cell.length_c   1.000
_cell.angle_alpha   90.00
_cell.angle_beta   90.00
_cell.angle_gamma   90.00
#
_symmetry.space_group_name_H-M   'P 1'
#
loop_
_entity.id
_entity.type
_entity.pdbx_description
1 polymer ?
#
loop_
_entity_poly.entity_id
_entity_poly.type
_entity_poly.pdbx_seq_one_letter_code
_entity_poly.pdbx_strand_id
1 'polypeptide(L)'
;MSGYEVHSVHRDDDGALLGYVRPVADGLWEPQTVFGSPLAAARSEEEARDEVRRNGLEFLIGDWWFRAPEDGAWYRCVILEAELGRVRVHPRDHGYPGTAYALTIDRPVADLRKTPPSQGGDAMPGRADEDPTGARPLG
;
A
#
# COMPACT_ATOMS: atom_id res chain seq x y z
N MET A 1 19.78 13.60 -15.21
CA MET A 1 18.85 12.70 -14.50
C MET A 1 19.72 11.66 -13.81
N SER A 2 19.99 11.83 -12.52
CA SER A 2 20.78 10.84 -11.77
C SER A 2 19.94 9.57 -11.70
N GLY A 3 20.35 8.53 -12.41
CA GLY A 3 19.67 7.24 -12.40
C GLY A 3 19.61 6.75 -10.97
N TYR A 4 18.41 6.53 -10.45
CA TYR A 4 18.22 5.84 -9.18
C TYR A 4 18.65 4.40 -9.39
N GLU A 5 19.89 4.08 -9.05
CA GLU A 5 20.41 2.73 -9.18
C GLU A 5 19.69 1.83 -8.16
N VAL A 6 18.75 1.03 -8.64
CA VAL A 6 18.09 -0.01 -7.85
C VAL A 6 18.60 -1.36 -8.32
N HIS A 7 18.89 -2.25 -7.38
CA HIS A 7 19.39 -3.57 -7.67
C HIS A 7 18.26 -4.58 -7.43
N SER A 8 17.92 -5.38 -8.43
CA SER A 8 16.88 -6.39 -8.27
C SER A 8 17.37 -7.54 -7.39
N VAL A 9 16.44 -8.10 -6.62
CA VAL A 9 16.63 -9.31 -5.83
C VAL A 9 15.67 -10.36 -6.34
N HIS A 10 16.21 -11.50 -6.74
CA HIS A 10 15.48 -12.63 -7.28
C HIS A 10 15.56 -13.83 -6.34
N ARG A 11 14.57 -14.71 -6.41
CA ARG A 11 14.62 -16.02 -5.77
C ARG A 11 15.52 -16.95 -6.57
N ASP A 12 16.36 -17.71 -5.88
CA ASP A 12 17.36 -18.56 -6.53
C ASP A 12 16.73 -19.75 -7.29
N ASP A 13 15.60 -20.28 -6.82
CA ASP A 13 14.97 -21.48 -7.38
C ASP A 13 14.29 -21.26 -8.74
N ASP A 14 13.55 -20.16 -8.90
CA ASP A 14 12.67 -19.90 -10.05
C ASP A 14 12.96 -18.55 -10.74
N GLY A 15 13.91 -17.77 -10.24
CA GLY A 15 14.24 -16.44 -10.76
C GLY A 15 13.16 -15.39 -10.51
N ALA A 16 12.14 -15.67 -9.70
CA ALA A 16 11.05 -14.73 -9.43
C ALA A 16 11.61 -13.45 -8.79
N LEU A 17 11.16 -12.29 -9.28
CA LEU A 17 11.50 -11.00 -8.70
C LEU A 17 10.85 -10.87 -7.31
N LEU A 18 11.66 -10.65 -6.28
CA LEU A 18 11.21 -10.51 -4.89
C LEU A 18 11.15 -9.04 -4.44
N GLY A 19 11.89 -8.17 -5.10
CA GLY A 19 11.94 -6.74 -4.79
C GLY A 19 13.25 -6.12 -5.25
N TYR A 20 13.63 -5.02 -4.59
CA TYR A 20 14.84 -4.27 -4.91
C TYR A 20 15.60 -3.86 -3.65
N VAL A 21 16.88 -3.57 -3.79
CA VAL A 21 17.65 -2.80 -2.81
C VAL A 21 18.15 -1.52 -3.46
N ARG A 22 18.11 -0.42 -2.71
CA ARG A 22 18.53 0.90 -3.17
C ARG A 22 19.61 1.48 -2.25
N PRO A 23 20.76 1.93 -2.75
CA PRO A 23 21.75 2.62 -1.94
C PRO A 23 21.17 3.98 -1.52
N VAL A 24 21.24 4.29 -0.23
CA VAL A 24 20.73 5.56 0.34
C VAL A 24 21.83 6.39 1.01
N ALA A 25 22.91 5.75 1.45
CA ALA A 25 24.14 6.38 1.93
C ALA A 25 25.30 5.38 1.81
N ASP A 26 26.52 5.81 2.12
CA ASP A 26 27.67 4.91 2.11
C ASP A 26 27.47 3.73 3.07
N GLY A 27 27.58 2.51 2.53
CA GLY A 27 27.32 1.25 3.24
C GLY A 27 25.85 0.99 3.61
N LEU A 28 24.91 1.89 3.32
CA LEU A 28 23.49 1.75 3.69
C LEU A 28 22.57 1.58 2.49
N TRP A 29 21.78 0.52 2.55
CA TRP A 29 20.86 0.06 1.53
C TRP A 29 19.46 -0.07 2.09
N GLU A 30 18.48 0.50 1.39
CA GLU A 30 17.07 0.39 1.71
C GLU A 30 16.46 -0.82 0.96
N PRO A 31 15.91 -1.82 1.67
CA PRO A 31 15.14 -2.89 1.05
C PRO A 31 13.77 -2.38 0.61
N GLN A 32 13.35 -2.73 -0.60
CA GLN A 32 12.12 -2.24 -1.23
C GLN A 32 11.29 -3.38 -1.83
N THR A 33 9.96 -3.20 -1.85
CA THR A 33 9.02 -4.07 -2.56
C THR A 33 9.27 -4.02 -4.07
N VAL A 34 8.65 -4.93 -4.82
CA VAL A 34 8.67 -4.94 -6.30
C VAL A 34 8.13 -3.68 -6.97
N PHE A 35 7.51 -2.77 -6.22
CA PHE A 35 7.02 -1.48 -6.71
C PHE A 35 7.72 -0.27 -6.08
N GLY A 36 8.77 -0.50 -5.27
CA GLY A 36 9.63 0.55 -4.73
C GLY A 36 9.25 1.09 -3.35
N SER A 37 8.26 0.50 -2.66
CA SER A 37 7.94 0.89 -1.27
C SER A 37 8.98 0.33 -0.31
N PRO A 38 9.44 1.10 0.70
CA PRO A 38 10.33 0.57 1.73
C PRO A 38 9.70 -0.64 2.44
N LEU A 39 10.46 -1.72 2.54
CA LEU A 39 10.11 -2.92 3.32
C LEU A 39 10.54 -2.75 4.77
N ALA A 40 11.71 -2.17 4.99
CA ALA A 40 12.30 -1.96 6.30
C ALA A 40 13.30 -0.79 6.27
N ALA A 41 13.82 -0.41 7.44
CA ALA A 41 14.86 0.61 7.56
C ALA A 41 16.15 0.21 6.83
N ALA A 42 16.89 1.23 6.37
CA ALA A 42 18.17 1.07 5.71
C ALA A 42 19.20 0.34 6.61
N ARG A 43 19.99 -0.52 5.99
CA ARG A 43 20.90 -1.48 6.64
C ARG A 43 22.05 -1.84 5.71
N SER A 44 22.92 -2.78 6.06
CA SER A 44 23.96 -3.22 5.12
C SER A 44 23.35 -3.84 3.85
N GLU A 45 24.12 -3.89 2.76
CA GLU A 45 23.65 -4.46 1.49
C GLU A 45 23.15 -5.90 1.64
N GLU A 46 23.93 -6.73 2.33
CA GLU A 46 23.62 -8.15 2.55
C GLU A 46 22.33 -8.31 3.35
N GLU A 47 22.20 -7.57 4.46
CA GLU A 47 20.98 -7.61 5.28
C GLU A 47 19.76 -7.06 4.53
N ALA A 48 19.93 -6.08 3.66
CA ALA A 48 18.86 -5.55 2.82
C ALA A 48 18.40 -6.58 1.80
N ARG A 49 19.33 -7.27 1.13
CA ARG A 49 19.00 -8.36 0.19
C ARG A 49 18.29 -9.51 0.90
N ASP A 50 18.75 -9.87 2.09
CA ASP A 50 18.12 -10.90 2.92
C ASP A 50 16.70 -10.52 3.37
N GLU A 51 16.48 -9.26 3.73
CA GLU A 51 15.15 -8.74 4.06
C GLU A 51 14.20 -8.89 2.87
N VAL A 52 14.65 -8.52 1.66
CA VAL A 52 13.84 -8.69 0.44
C VAL A 52 13.58 -10.16 0.15
N ARG A 53 14.57 -11.05 0.31
CA ARG A 53 14.39 -12.49 0.08
C ARG A 53 13.37 -13.11 1.02
N ARG A 54 13.41 -12.74 2.30
CA ARG A 54 12.52 -13.30 3.32
C ARG A 54 11.11 -12.75 3.21
N ASN A 55 10.99 -11.43 3.06
CA ASN A 55 9.72 -10.73 3.28
C ASN A 55 9.12 -10.09 2.02
N GLY A 56 9.85 -10.01 0.91
CA GLY A 56 9.47 -9.18 -0.25
C GLY A 56 8.07 -9.45 -0.80
N LEU A 57 7.75 -10.72 -1.14
CA LEU A 57 6.43 -11.08 -1.65
C LEU A 57 5.38 -11.22 -0.54
N GLU A 58 5.76 -11.74 0.63
CA GLU A 58 4.84 -11.90 1.76
C GLU A 58 4.31 -10.53 2.24
N PHE A 59 5.13 -9.49 2.18
CA PHE A 59 4.75 -8.12 2.53
C PHE A 59 3.62 -7.56 1.66
N LEU A 60 3.46 -8.07 0.43
CA LEU A 60 2.38 -7.67 -0.47
C LEU A 60 1.01 -8.17 -0.01
N ILE A 61 0.98 -9.24 0.78
CA ILE A 61 -0.24 -9.92 1.23
C ILE A 61 -0.98 -9.11 2.28
N GLY A 62 -2.31 -9.18 2.27
CA GLY A 62 -3.18 -8.57 3.27
C GLY A 62 -3.57 -7.14 2.92
N ASP A 63 -3.99 -6.41 3.94
CA ASP A 63 -4.56 -5.08 3.75
C ASP A 63 -3.48 -4.03 3.44
N TRP A 64 -3.83 -3.16 2.51
CA TRP A 64 -3.13 -1.94 2.14
C TRP A 64 -4.12 -0.78 2.16
N TRP A 65 -3.58 0.43 2.15
CA TRP A 65 -4.36 1.65 2.07
C TRP A 65 -3.93 2.40 0.83
N PHE A 66 -4.88 2.75 -0.03
CA PHE A 66 -4.64 3.63 -1.18
C PHE A 66 -5.26 4.99 -0.94
N ARG A 67 -4.67 6.02 -1.53
CA ARG A 67 -5.22 7.38 -1.53
C ARG A 67 -6.08 7.55 -2.78
N ALA A 68 -7.38 7.76 -2.59
CA ALA A 68 -8.32 7.99 -3.68
C ALA A 68 -8.04 9.35 -4.35
N PRO A 69 -7.89 9.42 -5.68
CA PRO A 69 -7.70 10.69 -6.38
C PRO A 69 -8.94 11.59 -6.34
N GLU A 70 -10.14 11.03 -6.11
CA GLU A 70 -11.41 11.74 -6.17
C GLU A 70 -11.61 12.71 -4.98
N ASP A 71 -11.25 12.27 -3.77
CA ASP A 71 -11.44 13.03 -2.52
C ASP A 71 -10.15 13.17 -1.70
N GLY A 72 -9.07 12.49 -2.10
CA GLY A 72 -7.80 12.50 -1.39
C GLY A 72 -7.81 11.69 -0.08
N ALA A 73 -8.89 10.97 0.21
CA ALA A 73 -9.05 10.14 1.40
C ALA A 73 -8.35 8.78 1.22
N TRP A 74 -8.12 8.10 2.35
CA TRP A 74 -7.45 6.80 2.36
C TRP A 74 -8.47 5.68 2.56
N TYR A 75 -8.44 4.69 1.68
CA TYR A 75 -9.35 3.54 1.70
C TYR A 75 -8.57 2.24 1.73
N ARG A 76 -9.16 1.21 2.35
CA ARG A 76 -8.57 -0.14 2.36
C ARG A 76 -8.65 -0.79 1.00
N CYS A 77 -7.60 -1.51 0.64
CA CYS A 77 -7.52 -2.33 -0.56
C CYS A 77 -6.63 -3.56 -0.36
N VAL A 78 -6.65 -4.46 -1.33
CA VAL A 78 -5.65 -5.53 -1.48
C VAL A 78 -4.92 -5.36 -2.80
N ILE A 79 -3.64 -5.74 -2.85
CA ILE A 79 -2.85 -5.74 -4.08
C ILE A 79 -3.26 -6.94 -4.94
N LEU A 80 -3.56 -6.69 -6.22
CA LEU A 80 -3.82 -7.72 -7.22
C LEU A 80 -2.57 -8.03 -8.05
N GLU A 81 -1.89 -6.97 -8.52
CA GLU A 81 -0.69 -7.06 -9.34
C GLU A 81 0.25 -5.91 -8.95
N ALA A 82 1.57 -6.16 -9.00
CA ALA A 82 2.57 -5.16 -8.66
C ALA A 82 3.74 -5.20 -9.64
N GLU A 83 4.08 -4.03 -10.18
CA GLU A 83 5.23 -3.79 -11.03
C GLU A 83 5.95 -2.51 -10.58
N LEU A 84 7.17 -2.29 -11.07
CA LEU A 84 7.95 -1.12 -10.66
C LEU A 84 7.23 0.18 -11.06
N GLY A 85 6.84 0.97 -10.06
CA GLY A 85 6.15 2.23 -10.26
C GLY A 85 4.64 2.13 -10.54
N ARG A 86 4.06 0.92 -10.62
CA ARG A 86 2.62 0.76 -10.79
C ARG A 86 2.08 -0.43 -10.00
N VAL A 87 0.95 -0.24 -9.33
CA VAL A 87 0.26 -1.31 -8.60
C VAL A 87 -1.21 -1.32 -8.98
N ARG A 88 -1.77 -2.52 -9.24
CA ARG A 88 -3.21 -2.70 -9.35
C ARG A 88 -3.77 -3.20 -8.04
N VAL A 89 -4.81 -2.54 -7.56
CA VAL A 89 -5.44 -2.84 -6.27
C VAL A 89 -6.93 -3.07 -6.43
N HIS A 90 -7.50 -3.85 -5.52
CA HIS A 90 -8.94 -4.00 -5.37
C HIS A 90 -9.39 -3.28 -4.09
N PRO A 91 -10.21 -2.21 -4.19
CA PRO A 91 -10.79 -1.56 -3.03
C PRO A 91 -11.63 -2.55 -2.21
N ARG A 92 -11.49 -2.50 -0.88
CA ARG A 92 -12.23 -3.35 0.07
C ARG A 92 -13.11 -2.55 1.02
N ASP A 93 -13.02 -1.23 0.95
CA ASP A 93 -13.78 -0.36 1.82
C ASP A 93 -15.16 -0.01 1.23
N HIS A 94 -16.21 -0.23 2.01
CA HIS A 94 -17.58 0.07 1.58
C HIS A 94 -17.84 1.59 1.43
N GLY A 95 -17.02 2.41 2.09
CA GLY A 95 -17.10 3.87 1.98
C GLY A 95 -16.43 4.45 0.74
N TYR A 96 -15.75 3.62 -0.07
CA TYR A 96 -15.16 4.09 -1.33
C TYR A 96 -16.26 4.35 -2.36
N PRO A 97 -16.37 5.56 -2.93
CA PRO A 97 -17.47 5.91 -3.84
C PRO A 97 -17.34 5.30 -5.24
N GLY A 98 -16.16 4.80 -5.60
CA GLY A 98 -15.92 4.22 -6.92
C GLY A 98 -16.51 2.82 -7.07
N THR A 99 -16.99 2.51 -8.28
CA THR A 99 -17.58 1.20 -8.62
C THR A 99 -16.60 0.27 -9.32
N ALA A 100 -15.37 0.72 -9.56
CA ALA A 100 -14.37 -0.06 -10.26
C ALA A 100 -13.93 -1.27 -9.43
N TYR A 101 -13.88 -2.44 -10.06
CA TYR A 101 -13.35 -3.64 -9.40
C TYR A 101 -11.86 -3.49 -9.07
N ALA A 102 -11.08 -2.87 -9.96
CA ALA A 102 -9.67 -2.65 -9.74
C ALA A 102 -9.28 -1.22 -10.11
N LEU A 103 -8.35 -0.66 -9.36
CA LEU A 103 -7.73 0.64 -9.60
C LEU A 103 -6.26 0.46 -9.92
N THR A 104 -5.74 1.34 -10.77
CA THR A 104 -4.31 1.42 -11.06
C THR A 104 -3.72 2.60 -10.31
N ILE A 105 -2.67 2.34 -9.54
CA ILE A 105 -1.93 3.35 -8.78
C ILE A 105 -0.57 3.54 -9.45
N ASP A 106 -0.39 4.64 -10.20
CA ASP A 106 0.85 4.96 -10.93
C ASP A 106 1.93 5.65 -10.06
N ARG A 107 1.62 5.93 -8.79
CA ARG A 107 2.60 6.47 -7.81
C ARG A 107 2.50 5.72 -6.49
N PRO A 108 2.79 4.41 -6.48
CA PRO A 108 2.49 3.57 -5.32
C PRO A 108 3.25 4.01 -4.06
N VAL A 109 4.46 4.57 -4.18
CA VAL A 109 5.22 5.06 -3.01
C VAL A 109 4.54 6.28 -2.35
N ALA A 110 3.77 7.07 -3.09
CA ALA A 110 3.06 8.25 -2.57
C ALA A 110 1.62 7.92 -2.14
N ASP A 111 0.95 7.06 -2.91
CA ASP A 111 -0.49 6.86 -2.85
C ASP A 111 -0.88 5.46 -2.33
N LEU A 112 0.09 4.64 -1.89
CA LEU A 112 -0.15 3.33 -1.29
C LEU A 112 0.71 3.14 -0.03
N ARG A 113 0.13 2.59 1.04
CA ARG A 113 0.87 2.28 2.28
C ARG A 113 0.31 1.10 3.04
N LYS A 114 1.17 0.49 3.86
CA LYS A 114 0.79 -0.64 4.72
C LYS A 114 0.07 -0.19 6.00
N THR A 115 0.45 0.96 6.55
CA THR A 115 -0.12 1.47 7.78
C THR A 115 -1.42 2.25 7.51
N PRO A 116 -2.45 2.09 8.35
CA PRO A 116 -3.63 2.93 8.26
C PRO A 116 -3.26 4.41 8.47
N PRO A 117 -4.05 5.36 7.92
CA PRO A 117 -4.00 6.73 8.41
C PRO A 117 -4.12 6.72 9.93
N SER A 118 -3.25 7.44 10.62
CA SER A 118 -3.49 7.80 12.02
C SER A 118 -4.92 8.35 12.08
N GLN A 119 -5.80 7.73 12.87
CA GLN A 119 -7.16 8.23 13.09
C GLN A 119 -7.07 9.59 13.78
N GLY A 120 -6.87 10.64 13.00
CA GLY A 120 -6.97 12.03 13.39
C GLY A 120 -8.11 12.63 12.59
N GLY A 121 -9.34 12.34 13.02
CA GLY A 121 -10.56 13.05 12.67
C GLY A 121 -10.75 13.43 11.20
N ASP A 122 -11.16 12.49 10.35
CA ASP A 122 -12.18 12.85 9.38
C ASP A 122 -13.04 11.64 9.01
N ALA A 123 -14.34 11.90 9.12
CA ALA A 123 -15.52 11.12 8.79
C ALA A 123 -15.36 9.67 8.32
N MET A 124 -15.90 8.74 9.11
CA MET A 124 -16.82 7.74 8.57
C MET A 124 -18.04 8.49 7.98
N PRO A 125 -18.27 8.55 6.66
CA PRO A 125 -19.55 8.99 6.14
C PRO A 125 -20.46 7.76 6.10
N GLY A 126 -21.35 7.61 7.07
CA GLY A 126 -22.34 6.52 7.00
C GLY A 126 -22.85 5.97 8.31
N ARG A 127 -23.29 6.83 9.23
CA ARG A 127 -24.50 6.55 10.00
C ARG A 127 -25.34 7.81 10.00
N ALA A 128 -26.24 7.91 9.01
CA ALA A 128 -27.45 8.65 9.24
C ALA A 128 -28.18 7.90 10.35
N ASP A 129 -28.22 8.50 11.54
CA ASP A 129 -29.13 8.12 12.60
C ASP A 129 -30.54 8.01 11.99
N GLU A 130 -31.13 6.82 12.09
CA GLU A 130 -32.57 6.66 11.95
C GLU A 130 -33.23 7.51 13.03
N ASP A 131 -33.89 8.58 12.60
CA ASP A 131 -34.79 9.42 13.37
C ASP A 131 -35.90 8.55 14.00
N PRO A 132 -35.99 8.40 15.34
CA PRO A 132 -37.15 7.79 15.97
C PRO A 132 -38.20 8.86 16.27
N THR A 133 -38.63 9.62 15.26
CA THR A 133 -39.88 10.39 15.36
C THR A 133 -41.06 9.43 15.21
N GLY A 134 -41.44 8.85 16.34
CA GLY A 134 -42.59 7.96 16.48
C GLY A 134 -43.39 8.23 17.75
N ALA A 135 -43.54 9.49 18.15
CA ALA A 135 -44.46 9.86 19.23
C ALA A 135 -45.92 9.77 18.74
N ARG A 136 -46.65 8.76 19.22
CA ARG A 136 -48.12 8.76 19.26
C ARG A 136 -48.58 8.48 20.69
N PRO A 137 -49.15 9.45 21.42
CA PRO A 137 -50.01 9.14 22.54
C PRO A 137 -51.41 8.81 22.00
N LEU A 138 -51.90 7.60 22.29
CA LEU A 138 -53.33 7.28 22.18
C LEU A 138 -54.05 7.96 23.36
N GLY A 139 -55.11 8.70 23.04
CA GLY A 139 -56.10 9.17 24.01
C GLY A 139 -57.12 8.10 24.36
#